data_AF-A0A4U3AMJ4-F1
#
_entry.id   AF-A0A4U3AMJ4-F1
#
_cell.length_a   1.000
_cell.length_b   1.000
_cell.length_c   1.000
_cell.angle_alpha   90.00
_cell.angle_beta   90.00
_cell.angle_gamma   90.00
#
_symmetry.space_group_name_H-M   'P 1'
#
loop_
_entity.id
_entity.type
_entity.pdbx_description
1 polymer ?
#
loop_
_entity_poly.entity_id
_entity_poly.type
_entity_poly.pdbx_seq_one_letter_code
_entity_poly.pdbx_strand_id
1 'polypeptide(L)'
;KTFLLTHETVEWLEEYLARYNGAVLLVTHDRYFLDRVTNRIFELDNGKLYSYEGNYSTFLEAKALREEQEIAQESKRQNLYRRELAWIRRGAKARSTKQKARIQRFDELKGQEGPAAKQSVDIALSGSRLGKKVLELKDVTKKFGDKTVLHNFNHIVKPGDRIGIIGANGSGKSSLLNMLAGKLAPDSGEVEVGQTVKVAYYTQENEEMNLN
;
A
#
# COMPACT_ATOMS: atom_id res chain seq x y z
N LYS A 1 14.67 8.79 11.65
CA LYS A 1 15.25 9.49 10.48
C LYS A 1 14.81 8.72 9.24
N THR A 2 13.79 9.18 8.54
CA THR A 2 13.28 8.55 7.32
C THR A 2 14.13 9.05 6.16
N PHE A 3 14.79 8.13 5.44
CA PHE A 3 15.60 8.46 4.27
C PHE A 3 14.66 8.74 3.08
N LEU A 4 14.54 10.02 2.70
CA LEU A 4 13.95 10.40 1.41
C LEU A 4 15.01 10.16 0.32
N LEU A 5 15.10 8.92 -0.16
CA LEU A 5 16.05 8.56 -1.22
C LEU A 5 15.60 9.18 -2.56
N THR A 6 16.47 10.00 -3.16
CA THR A 6 16.35 10.32 -4.59
C THR A 6 16.63 9.07 -5.41
N HIS A 7 16.19 9.03 -6.69
CA HIS A 7 16.55 7.94 -7.61
C HIS A 7 18.06 7.65 -7.59
N GLU A 8 18.89 8.70 -7.64
CA GLU A 8 20.36 8.59 -7.57
C GLU A 8 20.86 7.99 -6.23
N THR A 9 20.21 8.32 -5.11
CA THR A 9 20.61 7.76 -3.80
C THR A 9 20.17 6.30 -3.68
N VAL A 10 19.02 5.93 -4.26
CA VAL A 10 18.58 4.54 -4.35
C VAL A 10 19.56 3.73 -5.20
N GLU A 11 19.91 4.22 -6.39
CA GLU A 11 20.85 3.54 -7.30
C GLU A 11 22.22 3.35 -6.65
N TRP A 12 22.77 4.38 -5.99
CA TRP A 12 24.03 4.25 -5.25
C TRP A 12 23.94 3.21 -4.14
N LEU A 13 22.82 3.18 -3.39
CA LEU A 13 22.62 2.21 -2.32
C LEU A 13 22.46 0.79 -2.86
N GLU A 14 21.77 0.62 -3.99
CA GLU A 14 21.66 -0.66 -4.70
C GLU A 14 23.06 -1.17 -5.09
N GLU A 15 23.89 -0.34 -5.74
CA GLU A 15 25.25 -0.70 -6.12
C GLU A 15 26.14 -1.02 -4.92
N TYR A 16 26.00 -0.26 -3.83
CA TYR A 16 26.75 -0.47 -2.61
C TYR A 16 26.39 -1.82 -1.96
N LEU A 17 25.09 -2.11 -1.84
CA LEU A 17 24.59 -3.35 -1.26
C LEU A 17 24.91 -4.56 -2.14
N ALA A 18 24.91 -4.41 -3.46
CA ALA A 18 25.31 -5.47 -4.38
C ALA A 18 26.79 -5.90 -4.21
N ARG A 19 27.66 -4.98 -3.78
CA ARG A 19 29.09 -5.25 -3.52
C ARG A 19 29.38 -5.62 -2.06
N TYR A 20 28.37 -5.60 -1.19
CA TYR A 20 28.54 -5.87 0.22
C TYR A 20 28.59 -7.39 0.47
N ASN A 21 29.72 -7.87 1.01
CA ASN A 21 29.97 -9.30 1.23
C ASN A 21 29.33 -9.86 2.53
N GLY A 22 28.55 -9.05 3.26
CA GLY A 22 27.87 -9.48 4.48
C GLY A 22 26.37 -9.71 4.28
N ALA A 23 25.69 -10.14 5.34
CA ALA A 23 24.24 -10.22 5.34
C ALA A 23 23.61 -8.87 5.71
N VAL A 24 22.57 -8.47 4.99
CA VAL A 24 21.82 -7.23 5.26
C VAL A 24 20.36 -7.59 5.46
N LEU A 25 19.80 -7.16 6.60
CA LEU A 25 18.38 -7.19 6.86
C LEU A 25 17.84 -5.77 6.72
N LEU A 26 16.84 -5.59 5.88
CA LEU A 26 16.25 -4.28 5.61
C LEU A 26 14.73 -4.38 5.63
N VAL A 27 14.09 -3.30 6.09
CA VAL A 27 12.63 -3.17 6.16
C VAL A 27 12.24 -1.93 5.38
N THR A 28 11.50 -2.10 4.30
CA THR A 28 11.01 -1.01 3.44
C THR A 28 9.70 -1.39 2.78
N HIS A 29 8.96 -0.39 2.31
CA HIS A 29 7.78 -0.56 1.47
C HIS A 29 8.08 -0.32 -0.02
N ASP A 30 9.32 0.03 -0.37
CA ASP A 30 9.73 0.21 -1.77
C ASP A 30 9.91 -1.16 -2.45
N ARG A 31 8.91 -1.50 -3.27
CA ARG A 31 8.83 -2.77 -4.01
C ARG A 31 9.94 -2.90 -5.05
N TYR A 32 10.30 -1.82 -5.72
CA TYR A 32 11.30 -1.82 -6.78
C TYR A 32 12.71 -1.99 -6.22
N PHE A 33 12.96 -1.43 -5.04
CA PHE A 33 14.22 -1.62 -4.32
C PHE A 33 14.34 -3.05 -3.79
N LEU A 34 13.28 -3.58 -3.16
CA LEU A 34 13.27 -4.97 -2.70
C LEU A 34 13.51 -5.95 -3.85
N ASP A 35 12.90 -5.71 -5.00
CA ASP A 35 13.04 -6.58 -6.17
C ASP A 35 14.48 -6.65 -6.72
N ARG A 36 15.24 -5.56 -6.58
CA ARG A 36 16.62 -5.44 -7.10
C ARG A 36 17.69 -5.90 -6.13
N VAL A 37 17.49 -5.65 -4.83
CA VAL A 37 18.55 -5.86 -3.81
C VAL A 37 18.40 -7.17 -3.06
N THR A 38 17.17 -7.62 -2.83
CA THR A 38 16.92 -8.78 -1.95
C THR A 38 16.91 -10.08 -2.72
N ASN A 39 17.44 -11.12 -2.08
CA ASN A 39 17.46 -12.50 -2.57
C ASN A 39 16.61 -13.44 -1.69
N ARG A 40 16.03 -12.91 -0.61
CA ARG A 40 15.12 -13.62 0.29
C ARG A 40 14.18 -12.60 0.95
N ILE A 41 12.89 -12.92 1.00
CA ILE A 41 11.85 -12.10 1.63
C ILE A 41 11.28 -12.83 2.84
N PHE A 42 11.16 -12.10 3.96
CA PHE A 42 10.41 -12.56 5.12
C PHE A 42 9.07 -11.82 5.19
N GLU A 43 7.96 -12.58 5.22
CA GLU A 43 6.62 -12.06 5.43
C GLU A 43 6.13 -12.41 6.84
N LEU A 44 5.64 -11.42 7.58
CA LEU A 44 4.91 -11.64 8.81
C LEU A 44 3.41 -11.47 8.53
N ASP A 45 2.64 -12.55 8.60
CA ASP A 45 1.20 -12.58 8.34
C ASP A 45 0.48 -13.37 9.45
N ASN A 46 -0.49 -12.75 10.12
CA ASN A 46 -1.26 -13.34 11.24
C ASN A 46 -0.39 -13.99 12.33
N GLY A 47 0.71 -13.36 12.71
CA GLY A 47 1.64 -13.87 13.73
C GLY A 47 2.51 -15.05 13.27
N LYS A 48 2.46 -15.42 11.98
CA LYS A 48 3.33 -16.42 11.37
C LYS A 48 4.37 -15.74 10.50
N LEU A 49 5.59 -16.25 10.55
CA LEU A 49 6.70 -15.81 9.71
C LEU A 49 6.88 -16.80 8.55
N TYR A 50 6.84 -16.29 7.33
CA TYR A 50 7.05 -17.03 6.09
C TYR A 50 8.34 -16.56 5.43
N SER A 51 9.11 -17.49 4.88
CA SER A 51 10.35 -17.20 4.16
C SER A 51 10.21 -17.60 2.70
N TYR A 52 10.55 -16.68 1.82
CA TYR A 52 10.51 -16.85 0.38
C TYR A 52 11.90 -16.63 -0.20
N GLU A 53 12.40 -17.59 -0.96
CA GLU A 53 13.65 -17.44 -1.70
C GLU A 53 13.39 -16.70 -3.02
N GLY A 54 14.28 -15.77 -3.36
CA GLY A 54 14.10 -14.86 -4.47
C GLY A 54 13.75 -13.44 -4.03
N ASN A 55 13.38 -12.63 -5.01
CA ASN A 55 13.14 -11.21 -4.84
C ASN A 55 11.65 -10.91 -4.55
N TYR A 56 11.29 -9.63 -4.57
CA TYR A 56 9.94 -9.20 -4.27
C TYR A 56 8.89 -9.75 -5.24
N SER A 57 9.19 -9.83 -6.54
CA SER A 57 8.30 -10.39 -7.55
C SER A 57 8.04 -11.88 -7.32
N THR A 58 9.08 -12.67 -7.05
CA THR A 58 8.93 -14.09 -6.69
C THR A 58 8.10 -14.28 -5.43
N PHE A 59 8.30 -13.41 -4.42
CA PHE A 59 7.46 -13.40 -3.22
C PHE A 59 5.97 -13.16 -3.54
N LEU A 60 5.65 -12.18 -4.39
CA LEU A 60 4.27 -11.88 -4.75
C LEU A 60 3.56 -13.06 -5.42
N GLU A 61 4.25 -13.74 -6.35
CA GLU A 61 3.72 -14.93 -7.01
C GLU A 61 3.49 -16.08 -6.01
N ALA A 62 4.49 -16.36 -5.17
CA ALA A 62 4.39 -17.40 -4.16
C ALA A 62 3.29 -17.10 -3.12
N LYS A 63 3.11 -15.83 -2.75
CA LYS A 63 2.04 -15.37 -1.88
C LYS A 63 0.67 -15.55 -2.51
N ALA A 64 0.50 -15.16 -3.77
CA ALA A 64 -0.76 -15.34 -4.49
C ALA A 64 -1.16 -16.82 -4.56
N LEU A 65 -0.22 -17.71 -4.89
CA LEU A 65 -0.45 -19.15 -4.90
C LEU A 65 -0.83 -19.69 -3.51
N ARG A 66 -0.16 -19.23 -2.45
CA ARG A 66 -0.48 -19.58 -1.06
C ARG A 66 -1.90 -19.15 -0.70
N GLU A 67 -2.25 -17.89 -0.97
CA GLU A 67 -3.59 -17.35 -0.67
C GLU A 67 -4.68 -18.09 -1.45
N GLU A 68 -4.46 -18.42 -2.73
CA GLU A 68 -5.39 -19.23 -3.53
C GLU A 68 -5.58 -20.63 -2.94
N GLN A 69 -4.49 -21.28 -2.52
CA GLN A 69 -4.55 -22.59 -1.86
C GLN A 69 -5.28 -22.52 -0.52
N GLU A 70 -5.05 -21.49 0.28
CA GLU A 70 -5.74 -21.27 1.56
C GLU A 70 -7.25 -21.07 1.35
N ILE A 71 -7.64 -20.25 0.36
CA ILE A 71 -9.06 -20.04 -0.01
C ILE A 71 -9.70 -21.34 -0.49
N ALA A 72 -9.01 -22.11 -1.34
CA ALA A 72 -9.49 -23.38 -1.85
C ALA A 72 -9.64 -24.43 -0.74
N GLN A 73 -8.70 -24.48 0.21
CA GLN A 73 -8.77 -25.36 1.38
C GLN A 73 -9.92 -24.96 2.31
N GLU A 74 -10.08 -23.67 2.58
CA GLU A 74 -11.14 -23.16 3.44
C GLU A 74 -12.53 -23.41 2.83
N SER A 75 -12.71 -23.18 1.53
CA SER A 75 -13.99 -23.47 0.86
C SER A 75 -14.35 -24.97 0.90
N LYS A 76 -13.36 -25.86 0.72
CA LYS A 76 -13.54 -27.31 0.88
C LYS A 76 -13.93 -27.67 2.31
N ARG A 77 -13.27 -27.08 3.31
CA ARG A 77 -13.55 -27.28 4.74
C ARG A 77 -14.97 -26.84 5.09
N GLN A 78 -15.38 -25.65 4.65
CA GLN A 78 -16.73 -25.10 4.85
C GLN A 78 -17.82 -25.99 4.22
N ASN A 79 -17.59 -26.47 2.99
CA ASN A 79 -18.52 -27.37 2.32
C ASN A 79 -18.63 -28.72 3.04
N LEU A 80 -17.52 -29.29 3.51
CA LEU A 80 -17.51 -30.51 4.32
C LEU A 80 -18.26 -30.28 5.64
N TYR A 81 -17.99 -29.18 6.33
CA TYR A 81 -18.67 -28.80 7.57
C TYR A 81 -20.19 -28.70 7.38
N ARG A 82 -20.65 -27.99 6.33
CA ARG A 82 -22.09 -27.87 6.00
C ARG A 82 -22.73 -29.24 5.76
N ARG A 83 -22.07 -30.13 5.01
CA ARG A 83 -22.58 -31.48 4.72
C ARG A 83 -22.69 -32.33 5.97
N GLU A 84 -21.67 -32.33 6.81
CA GLU A 84 -21.67 -33.11 8.06
C GLU A 84 -22.66 -32.52 9.08
N LEU A 85 -22.77 -31.20 9.18
CA LEU A 85 -23.78 -30.53 10.02
C LEU A 85 -25.20 -30.91 9.61
N ALA A 86 -25.49 -30.95 8.30
CA ALA A 86 -26.79 -31.39 7.80
C ALA A 86 -27.07 -32.87 8.13
N TRP A 87 -26.05 -33.74 8.08
CA TRP A 87 -26.18 -35.15 8.47
C TRP A 87 -26.46 -35.31 9.98
N ILE A 88 -25.78 -34.55 10.84
CA ILE A 88 -26.04 -34.55 12.28
C ILE A 88 -27.45 -34.03 12.59
N ARG A 89 -27.86 -32.91 11.97
CA ARG A 89 -29.21 -32.34 12.15
C ARG A 89 -30.33 -33.30 11.73
N ARG A 90 -30.09 -34.21 10.79
CA ARG A 90 -31.05 -35.27 10.40
C ARG A 90 -31.19 -36.41 11.43
N GLY A 91 -30.57 -36.28 12.61
CA GLY A 91 -30.76 -37.22 13.71
C GLY A 91 -29.78 -38.39 13.69
N ALA A 92 -28.53 -38.16 13.27
CA ALA A 92 -27.48 -39.17 13.36
C ALA A 92 -27.32 -39.66 14.82
N LYS A 93 -27.55 -40.95 15.07
CA LYS A 93 -27.36 -41.58 16.38
C LYS A 93 -26.05 -42.37 16.38
N ALA A 94 -25.28 -42.25 17.46
CA ALA A 94 -23.97 -42.90 17.64
C ALA A 94 -24.09 -44.41 17.95
N ARG A 95 -24.84 -45.15 17.13
CA ARG A 95 -25.21 -46.55 17.40
C ARG A 95 -24.18 -47.56 16.91
N SER A 96 -23.47 -47.27 15.82
CA SER A 96 -22.36 -48.12 15.32
C SER A 96 -20.99 -47.46 15.49
N THR A 97 -19.93 -48.27 15.49
CA THR A 97 -18.52 -47.81 15.52
C THR A 97 -18.23 -46.84 14.38
N LYS A 98 -18.77 -47.09 13.18
CA LYS A 98 -18.62 -46.23 12.00
C LYS A 98 -19.33 -44.88 12.17
N GLN A 99 -20.48 -44.85 12.84
CA GLN A 99 -21.21 -43.61 13.14
C GLN A 99 -20.51 -42.82 14.25
N LYS A 100 -20.02 -43.47 15.31
CA LYS A 100 -19.21 -42.85 16.37
C LYS A 100 -17.97 -42.16 15.79
N ALA A 101 -17.21 -42.87 14.96
CA ALA A 101 -16.03 -42.30 14.29
C ALA A 101 -16.35 -41.11 13.39
N ARG A 102 -17.55 -41.07 12.77
CA ARG A 102 -17.96 -39.95 11.92
C ARG A 102 -18.36 -38.72 12.72
N ILE A 103 -19.07 -38.91 13.84
CA ILE A 103 -19.45 -37.82 14.76
C ILE A 103 -18.18 -37.19 15.36
N GLN A 104 -17.23 -38.03 15.80
CA GLN A 104 -15.95 -37.56 16.32
C GLN A 104 -15.18 -36.69 15.32
N ARG A 105 -15.10 -37.10 14.04
CA ARG A 105 -14.49 -36.28 12.97
C ARG A 105 -15.19 -34.94 12.75
N PHE A 106 -16.51 -34.86 12.97
CA PHE A 106 -17.23 -33.59 12.88
C PHE A 106 -16.87 -32.66 14.05
N ASP A 107 -16.79 -33.20 15.27
CA ASP A 107 -16.42 -32.42 16.45
C ASP A 107 -15.00 -31.86 16.33
N GLU A 108 -14.05 -32.65 15.82
CA GLU A 108 -12.69 -32.21 15.47
C GLU A 108 -12.71 -31.07 14.42
N LEU A 109 -13.56 -31.19 13.41
CA LEU A 109 -13.66 -30.20 12.33
C LEU A 109 -14.31 -28.89 12.79
N LYS A 110 -15.20 -28.95 13.79
CA LYS A 110 -15.81 -27.79 14.46
C LYS A 110 -14.79 -27.03 15.33
N GLY A 111 -13.85 -27.73 15.94
CA GLY A 111 -12.80 -27.14 16.78
C GLY A 111 -11.69 -26.43 16.02
N GLN A 112 -11.61 -26.59 14.69
CA GLN A 112 -10.68 -25.84 13.86
C GLN A 112 -11.25 -24.45 13.54
N GLU A 113 -10.60 -23.39 14.01
CA GLU A 113 -10.87 -22.04 13.55
C GLU A 113 -10.22 -21.82 12.17
N GLY A 114 -10.97 -21.24 11.24
CA GLY A 114 -10.44 -20.86 9.93
C GLY A 114 -9.55 -19.61 10.06
N PRO A 115 -8.68 -19.34 9.08
CA PRO A 115 -7.93 -18.08 9.06
C PRO A 115 -8.87 -16.87 9.10
N ALA A 116 -8.50 -15.84 9.85
CA ALA A 116 -9.25 -14.59 9.90
C ALA A 116 -9.41 -14.03 8.48
N ALA A 117 -10.64 -13.68 8.09
CA ALA A 117 -10.89 -13.10 6.78
C ALA A 117 -10.07 -11.82 6.61
N LYS A 118 -9.19 -11.76 5.60
CA LYS A 118 -8.50 -10.54 5.20
C LYS A 118 -9.55 -9.52 4.79
N GLN A 119 -9.74 -8.48 5.60
CA GLN A 119 -10.59 -7.35 5.24
C GLN A 119 -9.92 -6.59 4.09
N SER A 120 -10.53 -6.64 2.90
CA SER A 120 -10.17 -5.74 1.80
C SER A 120 -10.71 -4.35 2.12
N VAL A 121 -9.84 -3.42 2.50
CA VAL A 121 -10.21 -2.01 2.62
C VAL A 121 -10.24 -1.41 1.22
N ASP A 122 -11.40 -1.49 0.55
CA ASP A 122 -11.65 -0.69 -0.64
C ASP A 122 -11.87 0.77 -0.21
N ILE A 123 -10.81 1.58 -0.27
CA ILE A 123 -10.93 3.04 -0.11
C ILE A 123 -11.47 3.59 -1.42
N ALA A 124 -12.79 3.51 -1.61
CA ALA A 124 -13.48 4.20 -2.68
C ALA A 124 -13.48 5.71 -2.38
N LEU A 125 -12.50 6.44 -2.92
CA LEU A 125 -12.47 7.91 -2.91
C LEU A 125 -13.63 8.45 -3.74
N SER A 126 -14.79 8.63 -3.10
CA SER A 126 -15.97 9.22 -3.72
C SER A 126 -15.76 10.72 -3.92
N GLY A 127 -15.30 11.10 -5.12
CA GLY A 127 -15.12 12.50 -5.52
C GLY A 127 -16.39 13.10 -6.13
N SER A 128 -16.77 14.30 -5.71
CA SER A 128 -17.77 15.13 -6.40
C SER A 128 -17.29 15.52 -7.80
N ARG A 129 -18.22 15.74 -8.75
CA ARG A 129 -17.88 16.16 -10.12
C ARG A 129 -16.99 17.42 -10.12
N LEU A 130 -15.78 17.31 -10.67
CA LEU A 130 -14.84 18.42 -10.85
C LEU A 130 -15.24 19.28 -12.05
N GLY A 131 -15.17 20.61 -11.89
CA GLY A 131 -15.38 21.56 -12.99
C GLY A 131 -14.21 21.55 -13.99
N LYS A 132 -14.35 22.23 -15.15
CA LYS A 132 -13.35 22.20 -16.24
C LYS A 132 -11.93 22.68 -15.86
N LYS A 133 -11.78 23.37 -14.74
CA LYS A 133 -10.52 23.90 -14.20
C LYS A 133 -10.37 23.42 -12.76
N VAL A 134 -9.26 22.74 -12.47
CA VAL A 134 -8.92 22.25 -11.13
C VAL A 134 -8.00 23.23 -10.44
N LEU A 135 -6.91 23.61 -11.09
CA LEU A 135 -5.93 24.54 -10.54
C LEU A 135 -5.26 25.27 -11.69
N GLU A 136 -4.97 26.55 -11.53
CA GLU A 136 -4.19 27.34 -12.48
C GLU A 136 -3.12 28.14 -11.75
N LEU A 137 -1.89 28.06 -12.24
CA LEU A 137 -0.76 28.91 -11.85
C LEU A 137 -0.55 29.93 -12.96
N LYS A 138 -0.55 31.21 -12.62
CA LYS A 138 -0.28 32.34 -13.52
C LYS A 138 0.94 33.11 -13.05
N ASP A 139 1.95 33.19 -13.91
CA ASP A 139 3.20 33.94 -13.69
C ASP A 139 3.86 33.69 -12.32
N VAL A 140 3.73 32.45 -11.82
CA VAL A 140 4.13 32.12 -10.46
C VAL A 140 5.65 32.12 -10.34
N THR A 141 6.15 32.95 -9.44
CA THR A 141 7.57 32.98 -9.05
C THR A 141 7.70 32.74 -7.56
N LYS A 142 8.66 31.88 -7.20
CA LYS A 142 9.02 31.61 -5.81
C LYS A 142 10.53 31.56 -5.63
N LYS A 143 11.00 32.29 -4.62
CA LYS A 143 12.39 32.41 -4.20
C LYS A 143 12.52 32.05 -2.72
N PHE A 144 13.66 31.46 -2.37
CA PHE A 144 14.06 31.22 -1.00
C PHE A 144 15.48 31.76 -0.82
N GLY A 145 15.61 32.91 -0.15
CA GLY A 145 16.85 33.68 -0.16
C GLY A 145 17.25 34.03 -1.60
N ASP A 146 18.48 33.70 -1.97
CA ASP A 146 19.01 33.97 -3.32
C ASP A 146 18.61 32.91 -4.36
N LYS A 147 18.00 31.81 -3.94
CA LYS A 147 17.65 30.70 -4.84
C LYS A 147 16.24 30.87 -5.40
N THR A 148 16.14 31.01 -6.71
CA THR A 148 14.84 30.97 -7.42
C THR A 148 14.44 29.53 -7.68
N VAL A 149 13.32 29.10 -7.11
CA VAL A 149 12.77 27.73 -7.23
C VAL A 149 11.77 27.63 -8.37
N LEU A 150 10.97 28.68 -8.58
CA LEU A 150 10.08 28.83 -9.73
C LEU A 150 10.26 30.24 -10.28
N HIS A 151 10.29 30.36 -11.60
CA HIS A 151 10.37 31.63 -12.29
C HIS A 151 9.33 31.67 -13.41
N ASN A 152 8.39 32.62 -13.32
CA ASN A 152 7.36 32.86 -14.32
C ASN A 152 6.63 31.60 -14.80
N PHE A 153 6.25 30.73 -13.87
CA PHE A 153 5.66 29.44 -14.19
C PHE A 153 4.15 29.55 -14.42
N ASN A 154 3.71 29.07 -15.58
CA ASN A 154 2.32 29.10 -16.03
C ASN A 154 1.83 27.67 -16.31
N HIS A 155 0.77 27.22 -15.63
CA HIS A 155 0.22 25.87 -15.86
C HIS A 155 -1.25 25.75 -15.44
N ILE A 156 -2.05 25.02 -16.22
CA ILE A 156 -3.46 24.73 -15.93
C ILE A 156 -3.63 23.23 -15.76
N VAL A 157 -4.10 22.82 -14.57
CA VAL A 157 -4.48 21.44 -14.25
C VAL A 157 -5.96 21.22 -14.53
N LYS A 158 -6.26 20.20 -15.34
CA LYS A 158 -7.61 19.80 -15.75
C LYS A 158 -8.07 18.55 -15.02
N PRO A 159 -9.38 18.28 -14.96
CA PRO A 159 -9.90 17.04 -14.38
C PRO A 159 -9.36 15.81 -15.11
N GLY A 160 -8.82 14.86 -14.35
CA GLY A 160 -8.26 13.61 -14.88
C GLY A 160 -6.75 13.65 -15.16
N ASP A 161 -6.11 14.82 -15.06
CA ASP A 161 -4.66 14.94 -15.22
C ASP A 161 -3.92 14.15 -14.13
N ARG A 162 -2.89 13.41 -14.53
CA ARG A 162 -1.96 12.68 -13.65
C ARG A 162 -0.57 13.26 -13.82
N ILE A 163 -0.20 14.19 -12.95
CA ILE A 163 1.03 14.97 -13.06
C ILE A 163 2.07 14.43 -12.07
N GLY A 164 3.21 13.97 -12.58
CA GLY A 164 4.38 13.62 -11.78
C GLY A 164 5.33 14.80 -11.65
N ILE A 165 5.82 15.08 -10.43
CA ILE A 165 6.82 16.13 -10.18
C ILE A 165 8.15 15.45 -9.83
N ILE A 166 9.17 15.68 -10.66
CA ILE A 166 10.52 15.13 -10.48
C ILE A 166 11.55 16.26 -10.36
N GLY A 167 12.69 15.96 -9.74
CA GLY A 167 13.80 16.91 -9.54
C GLY A 167 14.71 16.51 -8.39
N ALA A 168 15.89 17.12 -8.29
CA ALA A 168 16.83 16.87 -7.19
C ALA A 168 16.27 17.29 -5.81
N ASN A 169 16.86 16.80 -4.72
CA ASN A 169 16.52 17.29 -3.38
C ASN A 169 16.89 18.78 -3.26
N GLY A 170 16.01 19.57 -2.65
CA GLY A 170 16.16 21.01 -2.60
C GLY A 170 15.88 21.74 -3.93
N SER A 171 15.36 21.06 -4.96
CA SER A 171 14.83 21.74 -6.17
C SER A 171 13.51 22.47 -5.93
N GLY A 172 12.92 22.29 -4.75
CA GLY A 172 11.70 22.98 -4.32
C GLY A 172 10.38 22.27 -4.64
N LYS A 173 10.41 20.94 -4.84
CA LYS A 173 9.21 20.10 -5.04
C LYS A 173 8.18 20.25 -3.92
N SER A 174 8.63 20.14 -2.66
CA SER A 174 7.75 20.32 -1.50
C SER A 174 7.20 21.74 -1.42
N SER A 175 8.00 22.74 -1.81
CA SER A 175 7.54 24.14 -1.89
C SER A 175 6.45 24.31 -2.96
N LEU A 176 6.60 23.69 -4.13
CA LEU A 176 5.58 23.67 -5.17
C LEU A 176 4.30 23.01 -4.67
N LEU A 177 4.39 21.82 -4.07
CA LEU A 177 3.23 21.13 -3.50
C LEU A 177 2.53 21.95 -2.40
N ASN A 178 3.29 22.59 -1.52
CA ASN A 178 2.74 23.48 -0.49
C ASN A 178 2.03 24.71 -1.10
N MET A 179 2.52 25.26 -2.22
CA MET A 179 1.82 26.34 -2.94
C MET A 179 0.52 25.86 -3.56
N LEU A 180 0.53 24.67 -4.19
CA LEU A 180 -0.68 24.06 -4.76
C LEU A 180 -1.73 23.72 -3.68
N ALA A 181 -1.26 23.37 -2.48
CA ALA A 181 -2.11 23.11 -1.32
C ALA A 181 -2.58 24.39 -0.59
N GLY A 182 -2.16 25.58 -1.04
CA GLY A 182 -2.48 26.86 -0.40
C GLY A 182 -1.77 27.09 0.95
N LYS A 183 -0.82 26.22 1.34
CA LYS A 183 -0.03 26.35 2.57
C LYS A 183 1.14 27.35 2.44
N LEU A 184 1.53 27.68 1.21
CA LEU A 184 2.62 28.61 0.91
C LEU A 184 2.17 29.60 -0.17
N ALA A 185 2.40 30.89 0.06
CA ALA A 185 2.12 31.90 -0.96
C ALA A 185 3.29 32.03 -1.95
N PRO A 186 3.01 32.25 -3.24
CA PRO A 186 4.04 32.67 -4.20
C PRO A 186 4.55 34.07 -3.87
N ASP A 187 5.75 34.41 -4.33
CA ASP A 187 6.28 35.78 -4.15
C ASP A 187 5.73 36.73 -5.21
N SER A 188 5.43 36.22 -6.40
CA SER A 188 4.66 36.91 -7.44
C SER A 188 3.82 35.93 -8.26
N GLY A 189 2.81 36.44 -8.94
CA GLY A 189 1.84 35.62 -9.68
C GLY A 189 0.69 35.14 -8.80
N GLU A 190 -0.15 34.27 -9.36
CA GLU A 190 -1.38 33.80 -8.71
C GLU A 190 -1.54 32.28 -8.85
N VAL A 191 -2.06 31.65 -7.79
CA VAL A 191 -2.48 30.25 -7.79
C VAL A 191 -4.00 30.22 -7.55
N GLU A 192 -4.76 29.93 -8.60
CA GLU A 192 -6.21 29.86 -8.56
C GLU A 192 -6.67 28.40 -8.45
N VAL A 193 -7.42 28.07 -7.39
CA VAL A 193 -8.05 26.75 -7.22
C VAL A 193 -9.50 26.80 -7.67
N GLY A 194 -9.94 25.78 -8.41
CA GLY A 194 -11.32 25.66 -8.89
C GLY A 194 -12.33 25.55 -7.74
N GLN A 195 -13.49 26.20 -7.87
CA GLN A 195 -14.48 26.31 -6.79
C GLN A 195 -15.01 24.97 -6.25
N THR A 196 -15.03 23.92 -7.07
CA THR A 196 -15.50 22.57 -6.67
C THR A 196 -14.37 21.64 -6.23
N VAL A 197 -13.14 22.14 -6.15
CA VAL A 197 -11.96 21.34 -5.83
C VAL A 197 -11.77 21.29 -4.32
N LYS A 198 -11.74 20.07 -3.78
CA LYS A 198 -11.19 19.80 -2.46
C LYS A 198 -9.77 19.27 -2.63
N VAL A 199 -8.78 20.08 -2.25
CA VAL A 199 -7.38 19.67 -2.32
C VAL A 199 -7.08 18.75 -1.14
N ALA A 200 -6.76 17.49 -1.43
CA ALA A 200 -6.20 16.57 -0.45
C ALA A 200 -4.67 16.62 -0.59
N TYR A 201 -3.99 17.02 0.49
CA TYR A 201 -2.54 17.15 0.51
C TYR A 201 -1.96 16.25 1.59
N TYR A 202 -1.12 15.30 1.17
CA TYR A 202 -0.41 14.39 2.07
C TYR A 202 1.07 14.81 2.15
N THR A 203 1.49 15.28 3.32
CA THR A 203 2.88 15.65 3.57
C THR A 203 3.70 14.42 3.95
N GLN A 204 4.98 14.42 3.59
CA GLN A 204 5.91 13.36 3.99
C GLN A 204 6.36 13.48 5.46
N GLU A 205 6.15 14.65 6.08
CA GLU A 205 6.27 14.83 7.53
C GLU A 205 4.91 14.58 8.16
N ASN A 206 4.85 13.63 9.09
CA ASN A 206 3.73 13.45 10.03
C ASN A 206 3.66 14.72 10.91
N GLU A 207 3.02 15.77 10.41
CA GLU A 207 2.45 16.79 11.29
C GLU A 207 1.18 16.17 11.90
N GLU A 208 1.38 15.63 13.11
CA GLU A 208 0.40 15.33 14.14
C GLU A 208 -1.02 15.00 13.66
N MET A 209 -1.31 13.70 13.53
CA MET A 209 -2.67 13.25 13.75
C MET A 209 -3.00 13.50 15.22
N ASN A 210 -3.65 14.63 15.51
CA ASN A 210 -4.39 14.82 16.75
C ASN A 210 -5.47 13.74 16.82
N LEU A 211 -5.19 12.69 17.59
CA LEU A 211 -6.17 11.72 18.05
C LEU A 211 -6.97 12.39 19.17
N ASN A 212 -8.12 12.96 18.83
CA ASN A 212 -9.22 13.13 19.78
C ASN A 212 -10.15 11.92 19.66
#